data_AF-A0ABC8S785-F1
#
_entry.id   AF-A0ABC8S785-F1
#
_cell.length_a   1.000
_cell.length_b   1.000
_cell.length_c   1.000
_cell.angle_alpha   90.00
_cell.angle_beta   90.00
_cell.angle_gamma   90.00
#
_symmetry.space_group_name_H-M   'P 1'
#
loop_
_entity.id
_entity.type
_entity.pdbx_description
1 polymer ?
#
loop_
_entity_poly.entity_id
_entity_poly.type
_entity_poly.pdbx_seq_one_letter_code
_entity_poly.pdbx_strand_id
1 'polypeptide(L)'
;MEFAARWTAIPILIGTKFDDFVQLPPDLQWTVVTQARAYARAMKAALFFSSATHNINVNKIFKFIVAKLFNLPWNLDRNLTIGEPIIDF
;
A
#
# COMPACT_ATOMS: atom_id res chain seq x y z
N MET A 1 19.15 -3.71 29.19
CA MET A 1 18.63 -3.92 27.82
C MET A 1 17.20 -3.43 27.84
N GLU A 2 16.97 -2.22 27.34
CA GLU A 2 15.71 -1.50 27.53
C GLU A 2 14.67 -1.99 26.53
N PHE A 3 13.70 -2.77 27.00
CA PHE A 3 12.49 -3.11 26.25
C PHE A 3 11.54 -1.90 26.27
N ALA A 4 11.95 -0.78 25.67
CA ALA A 4 11.01 0.23 25.25
C ALA A 4 10.42 -0.25 23.92
N ALA A 5 9.25 -0.91 23.97
CA ALA A 5 8.43 -1.02 22.78
C ALA A 5 8.18 0.40 22.28
N ARG A 6 8.89 0.83 21.25
CA ARG A 6 8.73 2.15 20.67
C ARG A 6 7.35 2.13 20.00
N TRP A 7 6.38 2.82 20.58
CA TRP A 7 5.02 2.97 20.03
C TRP A 7 5.04 3.90 18.81
N THR A 8 5.86 3.59 17.82
CA THR A 8 5.90 4.33 16.56
C THR A 8 4.73 3.88 15.71
N ALA A 9 3.89 4.84 15.29
CA ALA A 9 2.88 4.58 14.29
C ALA A 9 3.55 4.02 13.02
N ILE A 10 2.91 3.03 12.40
CA ILE A 10 3.33 2.47 11.10
C ILE A 10 2.44 3.12 10.04
N PRO A 11 2.92 4.13 9.29
CA PRO A 11 2.10 4.81 8.31
C PRO A 11 1.90 3.91 7.08
N ILE A 12 0.65 3.84 6.62
CA ILE A 12 0.24 3.09 5.42
C ILE A 12 -0.76 3.96 4.66
N LEU A 13 -0.49 4.20 3.38
CA LEU A 13 -1.41 4.86 2.45
C LEU A 13 -2.16 3.78 1.64
N ILE A 14 -3.48 3.86 1.63
CA ILE A 14 -4.32 2.89 0.92
C ILE A 14 -5.20 3.62 -0.09
N GLY A 15 -4.99 3.34 -1.38
CA GLY A 15 -5.93 3.65 -2.44
C GLY A 15 -7.04 2.59 -2.46
N THR A 16 -8.31 3.00 -2.45
CA THR A 16 -9.47 2.09 -2.47
C THR A 16 -10.19 2.15 -3.82
N LYS A 17 -11.06 1.15 -4.09
CA LYS A 17 -11.84 1.04 -5.34
C LYS A 17 -10.95 0.96 -6.58
N PHE A 18 -9.89 0.16 -6.49
CA PHE A 18 -8.97 -0.04 -7.63
C PHE A 18 -9.70 -0.52 -8.90
N ASP A 19 -10.77 -1.29 -8.74
CA ASP A 19 -11.65 -1.76 -9.81
C ASP A 19 -12.32 -0.64 -10.60
N ASP A 20 -12.72 0.45 -9.93
CA ASP A 20 -13.23 1.65 -10.62
C ASP A 20 -12.07 2.47 -11.20
N PHE A 21 -10.97 2.57 -10.46
CA PHE A 21 -9.78 3.32 -10.86
C PHE A 21 -9.19 2.84 -12.19
N VAL A 22 -9.13 1.53 -12.43
CA VAL A 22 -8.58 0.98 -13.68
C VAL A 22 -9.43 1.28 -14.91
N GLN A 23 -10.68 1.71 -14.73
CA GLN A 23 -11.56 2.14 -15.83
C GLN A 23 -11.31 3.59 -16.26
N LEU A 24 -10.52 4.35 -15.50
CA LEU A 24 -10.20 5.73 -15.84
C LEU A 24 -9.26 5.82 -17.06
N PRO A 25 -9.27 6.94 -17.79
CA PRO A 25 -8.27 7.25 -18.80
C PRO A 25 -6.81 7.04 -18.32
N PRO A 26 -5.90 6.52 -19.16
CA PRO A 26 -4.52 6.20 -18.75
C PRO A 26 -3.72 7.38 -18.19
N ASP A 27 -3.96 8.60 -18.69
CA ASP A 27 -3.36 9.83 -18.20
C ASP A 27 -3.78 10.14 -16.76
N LEU A 28 -5.07 9.98 -16.45
CA LEU A 28 -5.58 10.13 -15.08
C LEU A 28 -5.01 9.06 -14.15
N GLN A 29 -4.92 7.80 -14.62
CA GLN A 29 -4.28 6.74 -13.85
C GLN A 29 -2.82 7.09 -13.51
N TRP A 30 -2.07 7.56 -14.52
CA TRP A 30 -0.67 7.94 -14.36
C TRP A 30 -0.51 9.10 -13.36
N THR A 31 -1.35 10.13 -13.45
CA THR A 31 -1.31 11.28 -12.54
C THR A 31 -1.60 10.87 -11.09
N VAL A 32 -2.65 10.08 -10.87
CA VAL A 32 -3.04 9.61 -9.53
C VAL A 32 -1.95 8.72 -8.93
N VAL A 33 -1.41 7.77 -9.70
CA VAL A 33 -0.33 6.89 -9.23
C VAL A 33 0.91 7.70 -8.87
N THR A 34 1.31 8.65 -9.71
CA THR A 34 2.49 9.48 -9.49
C THR A 34 2.35 10.29 -8.20
N GLN A 35 1.18 10.91 -7.97
CA GLN A 35 0.91 11.65 -6.75
C GLN A 35 0.85 10.76 -5.50
N ALA A 36 0.15 9.61 -5.58
CA ALA A 36 0.05 8.67 -4.46
C ALA A 36 1.44 8.19 -4.00
N ARG A 37 2.34 7.91 -4.95
CA ARG A 37 3.73 7.55 -4.64
C ARG A 37 4.51 8.69 -4.02
N ALA A 38 4.33 9.92 -4.51
CA ALA A 38 4.96 11.10 -3.92
C ALA A 38 4.52 11.29 -2.45
N TYR A 39 3.22 11.17 -2.16
CA TYR A 39 2.68 11.24 -0.80
C TYR A 39 3.22 10.11 0.08
N ALA A 40 3.19 8.86 -0.39
CA ALA A 40 3.71 7.72 0.36
C ALA A 40 5.19 7.90 0.75
N ARG A 41 6.02 8.37 -0.21
CA ARG A 41 7.44 8.68 0.05
C ARG A 41 7.61 9.80 1.07
N ALA A 42 6.85 10.89 0.94
CA ALA A 42 6.91 12.01 1.88
C ALA A 42 6.52 11.60 3.31
N MET A 43 5.54 10.70 3.43
CA MET A 43 5.07 10.15 4.71
C MET A 43 5.94 9.00 5.24
N LYS A 44 6.90 8.49 4.47
CA LYS A 44 7.63 7.24 4.75
C LYS A 44 6.67 6.06 4.99
N ALA A 45 5.62 6.00 4.19
CA ALA A 45 4.53 5.03 4.27
C ALA A 45 4.61 3.98 3.16
N ALA A 46 4.16 2.76 3.47
CA ALA A 46 3.82 1.81 2.42
C ALA A 46 2.56 2.28 1.67
N LEU A 47 2.47 1.98 0.38
CA LEU A 47 1.36 2.30 -0.50
C LEU A 47 0.75 1.02 -1.05
N PHE A 48 -0.55 0.87 -0.87
CA PHE A 48 -1.33 -0.23 -1.46
C PHE A 48 -2.52 0.33 -2.23
N PHE A 49 -2.72 -0.12 -3.46
CA PHE A 49 -4.02 0.00 -4.13
C PHE A 49 -4.83 -1.27 -3.86
N SER A 50 -6.11 -1.09 -3.55
CA SER A 50 -7.00 -2.14 -3.08
C SER A 50 -8.42 -1.99 -3.61
N SER A 51 -9.15 -3.10 -3.64
CA SER A 51 -10.59 -3.16 -3.91
C SER A 51 -11.22 -4.23 -3.03
N ALA A 52 -12.33 -3.89 -2.36
CA ALA A 52 -13.08 -4.83 -1.55
C ALA A 52 -13.87 -5.83 -2.42
N THR A 53 -14.49 -5.34 -3.51
CA THR A 53 -15.35 -6.11 -4.42
C THR A 53 -14.64 -7.36 -4.94
N HIS A 54 -13.36 -7.22 -5.26
CA HIS A 54 -12.53 -8.27 -5.86
C HIS A 54 -11.42 -8.76 -4.92
N ASN A 55 -11.45 -8.37 -3.64
CA ASN A 55 -10.42 -8.70 -2.65
C ASN A 55 -8.98 -8.39 -3.13
N ILE A 56 -8.82 -7.32 -3.91
CA ILE A 56 -7.53 -6.90 -4.46
C ILE A 56 -6.70 -6.32 -3.32
N ASN A 57 -5.57 -6.97 -3.04
CA ASN A 57 -4.59 -6.62 -2.00
C ASN A 57 -5.12 -6.47 -0.56
N VAL A 58 -6.41 -6.62 -0.28
CA VAL A 58 -6.98 -6.52 1.08
C VAL A 58 -6.32 -7.54 2.01
N ASN A 59 -6.27 -8.81 1.63
CA ASN A 59 -5.57 -9.85 2.39
C ASN A 59 -4.07 -9.55 2.60
N LYS A 60 -3.41 -8.91 1.63
CA LYS A 60 -2.00 -8.53 1.75
C LYS A 60 -1.82 -7.37 2.73
N ILE A 61 -2.72 -6.38 2.72
CA ILE A 61 -2.71 -5.26 3.68
C ILE A 61 -2.85 -5.80 5.11
N PHE A 62 -3.80 -6.70 5.37
CA PHE A 62 -3.95 -7.31 6.70
C PHE A 62 -2.69 -8.08 7.13
N LYS A 63 -2.12 -8.91 6.24
CA LYS A 63 -0.86 -9.63 6.51
C LYS A 63 0.30 -8.66 6.76
N PHE A 64 0.39 -7.56 6.02
CA PHE A 64 1.40 -6.51 6.23
C PHE A 64 1.29 -5.90 7.62
N ILE A 65 0.08 -5.49 8.01
CA ILE A 65 -0.18 -4.85 9.30
C ILE A 65 0.20 -5.80 10.44
N VAL A 66 -0.25 -7.06 10.39
CA VAL A 66 0.09 -8.07 11.41
C VAL A 66 1.59 -8.31 11.44
N ALA A 67 2.24 -8.50 10.29
CA ALA A 67 3.68 -8.73 10.24
C ALA A 67 4.48 -7.55 10.81
N LYS A 68 4.09 -6.31 10.52
CA LYS A 68 4.74 -5.11 11.06
C LYS A 68 4.49 -4.92 12.55
N LEU A 69 3.27 -5.16 13.04
CA LEU A 69 2.92 -5.02 14.47
C LEU A 69 3.65 -6.04 15.35
N PHE A 70 3.81 -7.27 14.86
CA PHE A 70 4.43 -8.36 15.61
C PHE A 70 5.89 -8.65 15.20
N ASN A 71 6.47 -7.81 14.35
CA ASN A 71 7.83 -7.96 13.82
C ASN A 71 8.11 -9.36 13.23
N LEU A 72 7.16 -9.88 12.45
CA LEU A 72 7.25 -11.20 11.82
C LEU A 72 8.00 -11.11 10.47
N PRO A 73 8.77 -12.14 10.11
CA PRO A 73 9.34 -12.23 8.77
C PRO A 73 8.22 -12.38 7.75
N TRP A 74 8.14 -11.46 6.79
CA TRP A 74 7.20 -11.56 5.68
C TRP A 74 7.81 -11.04 4.39
N ASN A 75 7.81 -11.89 3.35
CA ASN A 75 8.24 -11.52 2.01
C ASN A 75 7.01 -11.05 1.22
N LEU A 76 7.03 -9.77 0.84
CA LEU A 76 6.04 -9.15 -0.02
C LEU A 76 6.76 -8.61 -1.25
N ASP A 77 6.29 -8.99 -2.44
CA ASP A 77 6.82 -8.44 -3.69
C ASP A 77 6.17 -7.09 -4.01
N ARG A 78 6.99 -6.14 -4.46
CA ARG A 78 6.52 -4.86 -4.97
C ARG A 78 5.85 -5.06 -6.32
N ASN A 79 4.79 -4.28 -6.56
CA ASN A 79 4.21 -4.12 -7.88
C ASN A 79 4.15 -2.64 -8.22
N LEU A 80 4.91 -2.21 -9.22
CA LEU A 80 5.01 -0.81 -9.65
C LEU A 80 4.40 -0.57 -11.03
N THR A 81 3.80 -1.60 -11.64
CA THR A 81 3.21 -1.53 -12.97
C THR A 81 1.95 -0.68 -12.92
N ILE A 82 1.90 0.37 -13.75
CA ILE A 82 0.71 1.21 -13.88
C ILE A 82 -0.39 0.41 -14.57
N GLY A 83 -1.62 0.50 -14.06
CA GLY A 83 -2.75 -0.33 -14.49
C GLY A 83 -2.85 -1.65 -13.74
N GLU A 84 -1.83 -2.04 -12.98
CA GLU A 84 -1.87 -3.15 -12.03
C GLU A 84 -2.04 -2.64 -10.59
N PRO A 85 -2.53 -3.48 -9.66
CA PRO A 85 -2.75 -3.04 -8.28
C PRO A 85 -1.42 -2.85 -7.55
N ILE A 86 -1.00 -1.58 -7.47
CA ILE A 86 0.29 -1.14 -6.96
C ILE A 86 0.51 -1.53 -5.50
N ILE A 87 1.74 -1.96 -5.22
CA ILE A 87 2.32 -2.20 -3.90
C ILE A 87 3.72 -1.56 -3.90
N ASP A 88 3.92 -0.49 -3.12
CA ASP A 88 5.18 0.26 -3.02
C ASP A 88 5.53 0.49 -1.55
N PHE A 89 6.76 0.21 -1.11
CA PHE A 89 7.21 0.35 0.29
C PHE A 89 8.74 0.52 0.37
#